data_AF-A0A024S2D8-F1
#
_entry.id   AF-A0A024S2D8-F1
#
_cell.length_a   1.000
_cell.length_b   1.000
_cell.length_c   1.000
_cell.angle_alpha   90.00
_cell.angle_beta   90.00
_cell.angle_gamma   90.00
#
_symmetry.space_group_name_H-M   'P 1'
#
loop_
_entity.id
_entity.type
_entity.pdbx_description
1 polymer ?
#
loop_
_entity_poly.entity_id
_entity_poly.type
_entity_poly.pdbx_seq_one_letter_code
_entity_poly.pdbx_strand_id
1 'polypeptide(L)'
;MTEVTDRNERRRINAEGDWTIVYGDLINEADVAELVISIPTGTVAGWVSSQVDAQVQKFNQSLATVSDDVVREATQYLRSLVQNGGSGERDINGLGVKAGILTYHRKLKTPLGSVPLPNNFQPYIGIRITKPLPPKGAPAPVQVPPGVQPTTQSNPAGLDSRSWYRITNPAKPGMAIDVVNDGNQQQDGQVQMAAEGNFSGQHWQLRPSRTQPGAYNLCNMWLGAGKCLDVYGNDKTKPHLATAGNYSGQQWSVVRNGNGTWKLSNSYSGPLVLSADVSGGGLSLKDPQVSPAMMWTLQPIKPITEVGF
;
A
#
# COMPACT_ATOMS: atom_id res chain seq x y z
N MET A 1 43.64 22.27 -14.70
CA MET A 1 42.66 21.17 -14.79
C MET A 1 41.43 21.60 -14.01
N THR A 2 40.22 21.33 -14.50
CA THR A 2 39.00 21.83 -13.87
C THR A 2 37.99 20.71 -13.75
N GLU A 3 37.36 20.58 -12.58
CA GLU A 3 36.26 19.66 -12.39
C GLU A 3 34.99 20.19 -13.07
N VAL A 4 34.28 19.30 -13.76
CA VAL A 4 32.97 19.59 -14.35
C VAL A 4 31.97 18.54 -13.86
N THR A 5 30.76 18.99 -13.56
CA THR A 5 29.64 18.14 -13.12
C THR A 5 28.37 18.46 -13.90
N ASP A 6 27.53 17.45 -14.15
CA ASP A 6 26.20 17.57 -14.74
C ASP A 6 25.11 17.96 -13.72
N ARG A 7 25.48 18.29 -12.48
CA ARG A 7 24.56 18.56 -11.36
C ARG A 7 23.38 19.46 -11.70
N ASN A 8 23.62 20.59 -12.34
CA ASN A 8 22.57 21.56 -12.64
C ASN A 8 21.59 21.03 -13.70
N GLU A 9 22.10 20.29 -14.69
CA GLU A 9 21.28 19.64 -15.70
C GLU A 9 20.41 18.55 -15.08
N ARG A 10 20.99 17.68 -14.25
CA ARG A 10 20.28 16.60 -13.56
C ARG A 10 19.18 17.14 -12.64
N ARG A 11 19.45 18.22 -11.89
CA ARG A 11 18.45 18.89 -11.04
C ARG A 11 17.34 19.54 -11.85
N ARG A 12 17.66 20.16 -12.99
CA ARG A 12 16.67 20.75 -13.90
C ARG A 12 15.72 19.67 -14.39
N ILE A 13 16.25 18.56 -14.92
CA ILE A 13 15.46 17.41 -15.39
C ILE A 13 14.58 16.85 -14.27
N ASN A 14 15.14 16.68 -13.07
CA ASN A 14 14.37 16.14 -11.93
C ASN A 14 13.23 17.08 -11.48
N ALA A 15 13.31 18.38 -11.76
CA ALA A 15 12.26 19.34 -11.42
C ALA A 15 11.23 19.56 -12.55
N GLU A 16 11.41 18.97 -13.73
CA GLU A 16 10.49 19.14 -14.88
C GLU A 16 9.07 18.66 -14.56
N GLY A 17 8.05 19.42 -14.97
CA GLY A 17 6.64 19.08 -14.70
C GLY A 17 6.13 19.57 -13.34
N ASP A 18 6.54 20.78 -12.96
CA ASP A 18 6.09 21.56 -11.78
C ASP A 18 6.39 20.91 -10.42
N TRP A 19 7.41 20.04 -10.37
CA TRP A 19 7.85 19.47 -9.11
C TRP A 19 8.55 20.51 -8.25
N THR A 20 8.05 20.66 -7.03
CA THR A 20 8.82 21.31 -5.96
C THR A 20 9.71 20.28 -5.31
N ILE A 21 11.02 20.38 -5.53
CA ILE A 21 12.01 19.42 -5.03
C ILE A 21 12.81 20.01 -3.88
N VAL A 22 12.95 19.25 -2.81
CA VAL A 22 13.92 19.50 -1.75
C VAL A 22 15.05 18.50 -1.87
N TYR A 23 16.27 19.02 -1.91
CA TYR A 23 17.50 18.23 -1.98
C TYR A 23 18.15 18.16 -0.60
N GLY A 24 18.61 16.97 -0.23
CA GLY A 24 19.45 16.73 0.93
C GLY A 24 20.92 17.07 0.72
N ASP A 25 21.77 16.67 1.65
CA ASP A 25 23.22 16.86 1.55
C ASP A 25 23.82 16.00 0.43
N LEU A 26 24.99 16.41 -0.10
CA LEU A 26 25.73 15.58 -1.04
C LEU A 26 26.36 14.42 -0.28
N ILE A 27 26.20 13.22 -0.80
CA ILE A 27 26.74 11.99 -0.23
C ILE A 27 27.61 11.25 -1.26
N ASN A 28 28.53 10.41 -0.79
CA ASN A 28 29.44 9.64 -1.62
C ASN A 28 28.90 8.21 -1.88
N GLU A 29 29.63 7.39 -2.64
CA GLU A 29 29.23 6.02 -2.98
C GLU A 29 29.09 5.09 -1.76
N ALA A 30 29.92 5.26 -0.74
CA ALA A 30 29.86 4.48 0.49
C ALA A 30 28.62 4.85 1.33
N ASP A 31 28.30 6.14 1.43
CA ASP A 31 27.11 6.62 2.15
C ASP A 31 25.81 6.11 1.51
N VAL A 32 25.79 5.97 0.18
CA VAL A 32 24.66 5.37 -0.56
C VAL A 32 24.51 3.89 -0.21
N ALA A 33 25.62 3.15 -0.09
CA ALA A 33 25.61 1.74 0.29
C ALA A 33 25.15 1.54 1.75
N GLU A 34 25.43 2.51 2.62
CA GLU A 34 24.99 2.54 4.02
C GLU A 34 23.59 3.16 4.21
N LEU A 35 22.91 3.56 3.12
CA LEU A 35 21.58 4.18 3.11
C LEU A 35 21.45 5.43 4.01
N VAL A 36 22.53 6.21 4.13
CA VAL A 36 22.52 7.45 4.92
C VAL A 36 21.83 8.55 4.11
N ILE A 37 20.52 8.71 4.35
CA ILE A 37 19.70 9.73 3.70
C ILE A 37 19.39 10.88 4.69
N SER A 38 20.00 12.04 4.46
CA SER A 38 19.70 13.30 5.17
C SER A 38 18.93 14.24 4.25
N ILE A 39 17.72 14.66 4.63
CA ILE A 39 16.91 15.65 3.89
C ILE A 39 16.37 16.68 4.89
N PRO A 40 16.54 18.00 4.66
CA PRO A 40 16.24 19.05 5.64
C PRO A 40 14.74 19.37 5.72
N THR A 41 13.91 18.41 6.16
CA THR A 41 12.45 18.51 6.09
C THR A 41 11.76 18.56 7.45
N GLY A 42 12.50 18.67 8.55
CA GLY A 42 11.95 18.63 9.91
C GLY A 42 11.15 17.35 10.13
N THR A 43 9.80 17.46 10.12
CA THR A 43 8.93 16.28 9.99
C THR A 43 8.35 16.21 8.58
N VAL A 44 8.49 15.05 7.93
CA VAL A 44 7.94 14.81 6.57
C VAL A 44 6.45 15.18 6.49
N ALA A 45 5.67 14.92 7.54
CA ALA A 45 4.26 15.31 7.60
C ALA A 45 4.04 16.82 7.52
N GLY A 46 4.73 17.61 8.36
CA GLY A 46 4.63 19.06 8.34
C GLY A 46 5.10 19.67 7.03
N TRP A 47 6.18 19.10 6.45
CA TRP A 47 6.66 19.51 5.14
C TRP A 47 5.63 19.22 4.03
N VAL A 48 5.06 18.00 3.98
CA VAL A 48 4.02 17.65 2.99
C VAL A 48 2.83 18.61 3.09
N SER A 49 2.31 18.85 4.29
CA SER A 49 1.21 19.79 4.48
C SER A 49 1.54 21.19 3.98
N SER A 50 2.72 21.73 4.32
CA SER A 50 3.16 23.06 3.86
C SER A 50 3.27 23.15 2.34
N GLN A 51 3.83 22.12 1.68
CA GLN A 51 3.97 22.11 0.23
C GLN A 51 2.61 21.94 -0.47
N VAL A 52 1.73 21.10 0.08
CA VAL A 52 0.36 20.97 -0.43
C VAL A 52 -0.36 22.30 -0.35
N ASP A 53 -0.32 22.99 0.80
CA ASP A 53 -0.97 24.30 0.99
C ASP A 53 -0.54 25.33 -0.05
N ALA A 54 0.78 25.43 -0.27
CA ALA A 54 1.34 26.34 -1.25
C ALA A 54 0.88 26.03 -2.69
N GLN A 55 0.64 24.76 -3.01
CA GLN A 55 0.28 24.35 -4.37
C GLN A 55 -1.24 24.31 -4.62
N VAL A 56 -2.07 24.01 -3.61
CA VAL A 56 -3.54 23.98 -3.77
C VAL A 56 -4.12 25.39 -3.99
N GLN A 57 -3.43 26.43 -3.53
CA GLN A 57 -3.81 27.82 -3.80
C GLN A 57 -3.87 28.13 -5.30
N LYS A 58 -3.06 27.45 -6.13
CA LYS A 58 -3.11 27.57 -7.60
C LYS A 58 -4.47 27.16 -8.19
N PHE A 59 -5.26 26.39 -7.43
CA PHE A 59 -6.57 25.88 -7.80
C PHE A 59 -7.71 26.51 -6.98
N ASN A 60 -7.47 27.64 -6.29
CA ASN A 60 -8.42 28.26 -5.35
C ASN A 60 -8.89 27.30 -4.23
N GLN A 61 -8.03 26.39 -3.81
CA GLN A 61 -8.27 25.46 -2.70
C GLN A 61 -7.39 25.82 -1.50
N SER A 62 -7.76 25.33 -0.32
CA SER A 62 -6.95 25.42 0.91
C SER A 62 -6.84 24.07 1.60
N LEU A 63 -5.82 23.88 2.44
CA LEU A 63 -5.67 22.67 3.26
C LEU A 63 -6.92 22.32 4.08
N ALA A 64 -7.71 23.31 4.52
CA ALA A 64 -8.94 23.08 5.28
C ALA A 64 -10.04 22.40 4.45
N THR A 65 -9.98 22.55 3.13
CA THR A 65 -11.00 22.10 2.18
C THR A 65 -10.61 20.84 1.43
N VAL A 66 -9.34 20.43 1.44
CA VAL A 66 -8.85 19.23 0.74
C VAL A 66 -8.91 17.97 1.63
N SER A 67 -8.96 16.81 1.00
CA SER A 67 -9.06 15.52 1.69
C SER A 67 -7.83 15.21 2.54
N ASP A 68 -8.07 15.01 3.84
CA ASP A 68 -7.05 14.57 4.80
C ASP A 68 -6.42 13.22 4.39
N ASP A 69 -7.15 12.36 3.69
CA ASP A 69 -6.67 11.05 3.25
C ASP A 69 -5.57 11.16 2.19
N VAL A 70 -5.72 12.09 1.25
CA VAL A 70 -4.73 12.32 0.18
C VAL A 70 -3.42 12.81 0.78
N VAL A 71 -3.49 13.78 1.70
CA VAL A 71 -2.33 14.34 2.39
C VAL A 71 -1.67 13.28 3.31
N ARG A 72 -2.47 12.48 4.00
CA ARG A 72 -2.00 11.39 4.86
C ARG A 72 -1.31 10.28 4.07
N GLU A 73 -1.87 9.85 2.94
CA GLU A 73 -1.28 8.82 2.08
C GLU A 73 0.05 9.29 1.47
N ALA A 74 0.11 10.54 1.02
CA ALA A 74 1.34 11.19 0.54
C ALA A 74 2.43 11.20 1.62
N THR A 75 2.06 11.59 2.84
CA THR A 75 2.95 11.60 3.99
C THR A 75 3.48 10.21 4.34
N GLN A 76 2.60 9.20 4.35
CA GLN A 76 2.98 7.82 4.66
C GLN A 76 3.90 7.23 3.60
N TYR A 77 3.61 7.48 2.32
CA TYR A 77 4.45 7.01 1.21
C TYR A 77 5.86 7.59 1.30
N LEU A 78 5.99 8.92 1.42
CA LEU A 78 7.30 9.57 1.53
C LEU A 78 8.05 9.12 2.79
N ARG A 79 7.37 8.99 3.92
CA ARG A 79 7.97 8.46 5.15
C ARG A 79 8.52 7.05 4.94
N SER A 80 7.79 6.18 4.25
CA SER A 80 8.24 4.81 3.98
C SER A 80 9.48 4.78 3.09
N LEU A 81 9.58 5.68 2.11
CA LEU A 81 10.76 5.78 1.24
C LEU A 81 11.98 6.30 2.00
N VAL A 82 11.80 7.35 2.81
CA VAL A 82 12.89 7.91 3.62
C VAL A 82 13.39 6.90 4.67
N GLN A 83 12.48 6.19 5.34
CA GLN A 83 12.85 5.19 6.35
C GLN A 83 13.56 3.97 5.77
N ASN A 84 13.16 3.54 4.57
CA ASN A 84 13.70 2.33 3.95
C ASN A 84 14.81 2.62 2.92
N GLY A 85 15.26 3.87 2.81
CA GLY A 85 16.27 4.24 1.81
C GLY A 85 15.81 4.06 0.36
N GLY A 86 14.49 4.07 0.12
CA GLY A 86 13.88 3.74 -1.17
C GLY A 86 13.71 4.95 -2.09
N SER A 87 13.50 4.69 -3.37
CA SER A 87 13.12 5.68 -4.38
C SER A 87 11.79 5.32 -5.03
N GLY A 88 11.03 6.32 -5.45
CA GLY A 88 9.79 6.12 -6.19
C GLY A 88 9.01 7.40 -6.41
N GLU A 89 8.06 7.35 -7.33
CA GLU A 89 7.08 8.40 -7.61
C GLU A 89 5.68 7.80 -7.55
N ARG A 90 4.72 8.57 -7.02
CA ARG A 90 3.31 8.18 -6.92
C ARG A 90 2.40 9.39 -7.09
N ASP A 91 1.34 9.24 -7.88
CA ASP A 91 0.21 10.19 -7.90
C ASP A 91 -0.90 9.71 -6.96
N ILE A 92 -1.40 10.61 -6.13
CA ILE A 92 -2.44 10.36 -5.14
C ILE A 92 -3.56 11.36 -5.42
N ASN A 93 -4.45 10.99 -6.36
CA ASN A 93 -5.58 11.82 -6.78
C ASN A 93 -5.18 13.25 -7.18
N GLY A 94 -4.10 13.39 -7.96
CA GLY A 94 -3.57 14.69 -8.37
C GLY A 94 -2.48 15.27 -7.48
N LEU A 95 -2.23 14.69 -6.31
CA LEU A 95 -1.05 14.98 -5.50
C LEU A 95 0.08 14.01 -5.87
N GLY A 96 1.02 14.48 -6.69
CA GLY A 96 2.26 13.76 -6.98
C GLY A 96 3.24 13.88 -5.81
N VAL A 97 3.81 12.75 -5.40
CA VAL A 97 4.92 12.66 -4.44
C VAL A 97 6.04 11.82 -5.04
N LYS A 98 7.30 12.21 -4.81
CA LYS A 98 8.45 11.37 -5.18
C LYS A 98 9.61 11.49 -4.21
N ALA A 99 10.46 10.47 -4.16
CA ALA A 99 11.73 10.49 -3.46
C ALA A 99 12.77 9.66 -4.20
N GLY A 100 14.05 9.92 -3.96
CA GLY A 100 15.12 9.08 -4.47
C GLY A 100 16.49 9.70 -4.31
N ILE A 101 17.47 9.13 -5.00
CA ILE A 101 18.86 9.59 -5.01
C ILE A 101 19.21 10.01 -6.42
N LEU A 102 19.68 11.26 -6.56
CA LEU A 102 20.12 11.82 -7.83
C LEU A 102 21.63 11.63 -7.98
N THR A 103 22.06 10.99 -9.06
CA THR A 103 23.49 10.80 -9.38
C THR A 103 24.01 11.93 -10.24
N TYR A 104 25.14 12.49 -9.85
CA TYR A 104 25.90 13.50 -10.58
C TYR A 104 27.22 12.93 -11.08
N HIS A 105 27.40 12.98 -12.38
CA HIS A 105 28.61 12.54 -13.04
C HIS A 105 29.66 13.64 -13.04
N ARG A 106 30.87 13.30 -12.59
CA ARG A 106 31.99 14.22 -12.43
C ARG A 106 33.12 13.83 -13.36
N LYS A 107 33.76 14.83 -13.96
CA LYS A 107 34.91 14.64 -14.86
C LYS A 107 35.95 15.72 -14.60
N LEU A 108 37.23 15.33 -14.59
CA LEU A 108 38.35 16.25 -14.60
C LEU A 108 38.70 16.60 -16.05
N LYS A 109 38.53 17.86 -16.43
CA LYS A 109 38.96 18.38 -17.73
C LYS A 109 40.42 18.81 -17.67
N THR A 110 41.20 18.30 -18.61
CA THR A 110 42.61 18.63 -18.84
C THR A 110 42.81 19.08 -20.30
N PRO A 111 43.93 19.72 -20.65
CA PRO A 111 44.24 20.04 -22.05
C PRO A 111 44.30 18.81 -22.98
N LEU A 112 44.51 17.60 -22.43
CA LEU A 112 44.66 16.35 -23.17
C LEU A 112 43.35 15.53 -23.25
N GLY A 113 42.27 15.99 -22.62
CA GLY A 113 40.99 15.28 -22.59
C GLY A 113 40.29 15.29 -21.23
N SER A 114 39.28 14.44 -21.06
CA SER A 114 38.47 14.33 -19.84
C SER A 114 38.64 12.97 -19.17
N VAL A 115 38.90 12.98 -17.86
CA VAL A 115 39.01 11.76 -17.03
C VAL A 115 37.80 11.68 -16.09
N PRO A 116 37.10 10.54 -15.97
CA PRO A 116 35.99 10.40 -15.03
C PRO A 116 36.48 10.48 -13.57
N LEU A 117 35.67 11.09 -12.72
CA LEU A 117 35.85 11.12 -11.26
C LEU A 117 34.72 10.32 -10.60
N PRO A 118 34.88 9.89 -9.33
CA PRO A 118 33.79 9.28 -8.57
C PRO A 118 32.53 10.16 -8.58
N ASN A 119 31.36 9.52 -8.67
CA ASN A 119 30.10 10.25 -8.74
C ASN A 119 29.75 10.85 -7.37
N ASN A 120 28.96 11.92 -7.39
CA ASN A 120 28.28 12.41 -6.19
C ASN A 120 26.81 12.01 -6.25
N PHE A 121 26.21 11.83 -5.08
CA PHE A 121 24.81 11.45 -4.95
C PHE A 121 24.10 12.48 -4.09
N GLN A 122 22.80 12.65 -4.33
CA GLN A 122 22.01 13.57 -3.53
C GLN A 122 20.58 13.04 -3.35
N PRO A 123 20.19 12.71 -2.11
CA PRO A 123 18.82 12.36 -1.84
C PRO A 123 17.90 13.56 -2.09
N TYR A 124 16.67 13.27 -2.48
CA TYR A 124 15.64 14.29 -2.69
C TYR A 124 14.25 13.76 -2.37
N ILE A 125 13.35 14.69 -2.06
CA ILE A 125 11.90 14.48 -2.10
C ILE A 125 11.25 15.56 -2.95
N GLY A 126 10.10 15.24 -3.53
CA GLY A 126 9.36 16.12 -4.42
C GLY A 126 7.86 16.04 -4.21
N ILE A 127 7.18 17.17 -4.39
CA ILE A 127 5.71 17.26 -4.45
C ILE A 127 5.27 18.08 -5.67
N ARG A 128 4.17 17.65 -6.31
CA ARG A 128 3.43 18.47 -7.26
C ARG A 128 1.92 18.26 -7.11
N ILE A 129 1.13 19.24 -7.54
CA ILE A 129 -0.32 19.12 -7.71
C ILE A 129 -0.68 19.36 -9.16
N THR A 130 -1.27 18.36 -9.80
CA THR A 130 -1.57 18.37 -11.24
C THR A 130 -3.02 18.73 -11.56
N LYS A 131 -3.90 18.69 -10.56
CA LYS A 131 -5.34 18.99 -10.65
C LYS A 131 -5.90 19.30 -9.26
N PRO A 132 -7.09 19.93 -9.16
CA PRO A 132 -7.74 20.16 -7.88
C PRO A 132 -7.87 18.86 -7.06
N LEU A 133 -7.49 18.91 -5.79
CA LEU A 133 -7.56 17.76 -4.90
C LEU A 133 -9.01 17.51 -4.44
N PRO A 134 -9.40 16.27 -4.11
CA PRO A 134 -10.74 15.97 -3.63
C PRO A 134 -11.09 16.80 -2.39
N PRO A 135 -12.31 17.36 -2.31
CA PRO A 135 -12.73 18.10 -1.12
C PRO A 135 -12.93 17.18 0.09
N LYS A 136 -12.71 17.73 1.28
CA LYS A 136 -12.88 17.03 2.56
C LYS A 136 -14.30 16.50 2.71
N GLY A 137 -14.43 15.20 2.98
CA GLY A 137 -15.74 14.54 3.11
C GLY A 137 -16.41 14.11 1.80
N ALA A 138 -15.83 14.44 0.64
CA ALA A 138 -16.26 13.83 -0.61
C ALA A 138 -15.62 12.44 -0.76
N PRO A 139 -16.36 11.41 -1.19
CA PRO A 139 -15.76 10.17 -1.65
C PRO A 139 -14.78 10.53 -2.77
N ALA A 140 -13.49 10.26 -2.58
CA ALA A 140 -12.50 10.54 -3.61
C ALA A 140 -12.92 9.80 -4.90
N PRO A 141 -13.15 10.51 -6.02
CA PRO A 141 -13.33 9.83 -7.30
C PRO A 141 -12.04 9.07 -7.57
N VAL A 142 -12.13 7.75 -7.69
CA VAL A 142 -11.02 6.90 -8.11
C VAL A 142 -10.59 7.36 -9.51
N GLN A 143 -9.53 8.16 -9.60
CA GLN A 143 -9.08 8.70 -10.88
C GLN A 143 -8.16 7.69 -11.57
N VAL A 144 -8.73 7.00 -12.56
CA VAL A 144 -8.02 6.19 -13.56
C VAL A 144 -7.31 7.15 -14.56
N PRO A 145 -6.06 6.91 -14.97
CA PRO A 145 -5.32 7.77 -15.91
C PRO A 145 -5.99 7.88 -17.30
N PRO A 146 -5.84 9.01 -18.02
CA PRO A 146 -6.40 9.20 -19.35
C PRO A 146 -5.70 8.29 -20.36
N GLY A 147 -6.46 7.46 -21.05
CA GLY A 147 -5.96 6.48 -22.03
C GLY A 147 -6.29 5.03 -21.69
N VAL A 148 -6.79 4.78 -20.48
CA VAL A 148 -7.44 3.51 -20.14
C VAL A 148 -8.95 3.73 -20.28
N GLN A 149 -9.53 3.34 -21.42
CA GLN A 149 -10.96 3.05 -21.46
C GLN A 149 -11.30 2.13 -20.27
N PRO A 150 -12.53 2.17 -19.72
CA PRO A 150 -12.96 1.17 -18.76
C PRO A 150 -13.07 -0.17 -19.49
N THR A 151 -11.94 -0.80 -19.76
CA THR A 151 -11.88 -2.23 -19.55
C THR A 151 -12.20 -2.35 -18.08
N THR A 152 -13.34 -3.00 -17.80
CA THR A 152 -13.52 -3.76 -16.57
C THR A 152 -12.13 -4.15 -16.09
N GLN A 153 -11.59 -3.44 -15.08
CA GLN A 153 -10.42 -3.91 -14.37
C GLN A 153 -10.89 -5.27 -13.94
N SER A 154 -10.40 -6.30 -14.62
CA SER A 154 -10.86 -7.65 -14.42
C SER A 154 -10.41 -7.94 -13.02
N ASN A 155 -11.34 -7.70 -12.11
CA ASN A 155 -11.46 -8.37 -10.88
C ASN A 155 -11.20 -9.82 -11.26
N PRO A 156 -9.98 -10.36 -11.01
CA PRO A 156 -9.60 -11.66 -11.57
C PRO A 156 -10.57 -12.75 -11.08
N ALA A 157 -11.27 -12.38 -10.00
CA ALA A 157 -12.30 -13.09 -9.31
C ALA A 157 -13.74 -12.67 -9.70
N GLY A 158 -14.03 -11.44 -10.14
CA GLY A 158 -15.40 -10.93 -10.26
C GLY A 158 -16.12 -10.71 -8.91
N LEU A 159 -15.37 -10.43 -7.84
CA LEU A 159 -15.87 -10.17 -6.48
C LEU A 159 -16.07 -8.67 -6.20
N ASP A 160 -17.30 -8.20 -6.06
CA ASP A 160 -17.63 -6.80 -5.78
C ASP A 160 -16.99 -6.26 -4.48
N SER A 161 -16.04 -5.33 -4.60
CA SER A 161 -15.38 -4.71 -3.43
C SER A 161 -16.30 -3.85 -2.57
N ARG A 162 -17.53 -3.59 -3.01
CA ARG A 162 -18.58 -2.87 -2.27
C ARG A 162 -19.57 -3.79 -1.59
N SER A 163 -19.29 -5.09 -1.52
CA SER A 163 -20.11 -6.07 -0.83
C SER A 163 -19.38 -6.66 0.36
N TRP A 164 -20.13 -6.89 1.45
CA TRP A 164 -19.69 -7.75 2.53
C TRP A 164 -19.75 -9.20 2.09
N TYR A 165 -18.70 -9.97 2.38
CA TYR A 165 -18.64 -11.39 2.11
C TYR A 165 -18.57 -12.21 3.38
N ARG A 166 -19.24 -13.37 3.35
CA ARG A 166 -18.98 -14.47 4.27
C ARG A 166 -17.97 -15.40 3.62
N ILE A 167 -16.89 -15.70 4.33
CA ILE A 167 -15.84 -16.62 3.87
C ILE A 167 -16.05 -17.96 4.58
N THR A 168 -16.54 -18.97 3.86
CA THR A 168 -16.84 -20.31 4.43
C THR A 168 -15.92 -21.38 3.86
N ASN A 169 -15.86 -22.54 4.53
CA ASN A 169 -14.99 -23.64 4.14
C ASN A 169 -15.80 -24.93 3.88
N PRO A 170 -15.71 -25.57 2.71
CA PRO A 170 -16.44 -26.79 2.42
C PRO A 170 -16.09 -27.98 3.33
N ALA A 171 -14.90 -28.02 3.93
CA ALA A 171 -14.56 -29.04 4.93
C ALA A 171 -15.27 -28.82 6.28
N LYS A 172 -15.87 -27.65 6.49
CA LYS A 172 -16.60 -27.26 7.70
C LYS A 172 -17.95 -26.62 7.32
N PRO A 173 -18.92 -27.40 6.82
CA PRO A 173 -20.23 -26.88 6.45
C PRO A 173 -20.89 -26.13 7.62
N GLY A 174 -21.48 -24.96 7.34
CA GLY A 174 -22.09 -24.13 8.38
C GLY A 174 -21.10 -23.38 9.25
N MET A 175 -19.82 -23.30 8.84
CA MET A 175 -18.80 -22.48 9.51
C MET A 175 -18.18 -21.43 8.59
N ALA A 176 -17.92 -20.25 9.15
CA ALA A 176 -17.25 -19.13 8.50
C ALA A 176 -16.00 -18.68 9.26
N ILE A 177 -15.09 -17.99 8.56
CA ILE A 177 -14.03 -17.22 9.20
C ILE A 177 -14.69 -16.11 10.01
N ASP A 178 -14.38 -16.08 11.30
CA ASP A 178 -14.89 -15.14 12.28
C ASP A 178 -13.71 -14.56 13.08
N VAL A 179 -13.91 -13.35 13.58
CA VAL A 179 -12.99 -12.76 14.56
C VAL A 179 -13.39 -13.30 15.93
N VAL A 180 -12.40 -13.80 16.68
CA VAL A 180 -12.62 -14.28 18.04
C VAL A 180 -13.01 -13.10 18.93
N ASN A 181 -14.12 -13.20 19.64
CA ASN A 181 -14.44 -12.30 20.74
C ASN A 181 -13.86 -12.86 22.03
N ASP A 182 -12.60 -12.55 22.30
CA ASP A 182 -11.82 -13.07 23.43
C ASP A 182 -11.88 -12.15 24.67
N GLY A 183 -12.62 -11.03 24.58
CA GLY A 183 -12.75 -10.07 25.67
C GLY A 183 -11.47 -9.28 25.98
N ASN A 184 -10.39 -9.45 25.23
CA ASN A 184 -9.10 -8.78 25.47
C ASN A 184 -8.97 -7.42 24.75
N GLN A 185 -10.10 -6.80 24.39
CA GLN A 185 -10.17 -5.63 23.50
C GLN A 185 -9.58 -5.88 22.11
N GLN A 186 -9.55 -7.13 21.66
CA GLN A 186 -9.17 -7.51 20.30
C GLN A 186 -7.71 -7.18 19.97
N GLN A 187 -6.83 -7.20 20.98
CA GLN A 187 -5.41 -6.85 20.83
C GLN A 187 -4.67 -7.86 19.94
N ASP A 188 -5.00 -9.14 20.06
CA ASP A 188 -4.34 -10.22 19.32
C ASP A 188 -4.97 -10.46 17.93
N GLY A 189 -6.14 -9.87 17.67
CA GLY A 189 -6.85 -9.98 16.40
C GLY A 189 -7.12 -11.43 15.97
N GLN A 190 -7.34 -12.35 16.91
CA GLN A 190 -7.44 -13.77 16.60
C GLN A 190 -8.63 -14.06 15.68
N VAL A 191 -8.43 -15.03 14.78
CA VAL A 191 -9.44 -15.49 13.84
C VAL A 191 -9.69 -16.98 14.01
N GLN A 192 -10.93 -17.41 13.81
CA GLN A 192 -11.36 -18.79 13.96
C GLN A 192 -12.40 -19.18 12.91
N MET A 193 -12.63 -20.47 12.74
CA MET A 193 -13.86 -21.00 12.15
C MET A 193 -14.94 -21.02 13.23
N ALA A 194 -16.02 -20.28 13.03
CA ALA A 194 -17.19 -20.26 13.91
C ALA A 194 -18.48 -20.58 13.15
N ALA A 195 -19.54 -20.95 13.87
CA ALA A 195 -20.85 -21.20 13.28
C ALA A 195 -21.35 -19.97 12.51
N GLU A 196 -21.88 -20.19 11.31
CA GLU A 196 -22.39 -19.11 10.47
C GLU A 196 -23.55 -18.37 11.15
N GLY A 197 -23.54 -17.05 11.04
CA GLY A 197 -24.63 -16.21 11.52
C GLY A 197 -24.55 -14.79 11.00
N ASN A 198 -25.44 -13.92 11.49
CA ASN A 198 -25.40 -12.49 11.20
C ASN A 198 -24.49 -11.75 12.18
N PHE A 199 -23.23 -12.18 12.26
CA PHE A 199 -22.23 -11.59 13.15
C PHE A 199 -21.29 -10.70 12.35
N SER A 200 -21.06 -9.46 12.81
CA SER A 200 -20.14 -8.52 12.16
C SER A 200 -18.71 -9.06 12.06
N GLY A 201 -18.30 -9.95 12.97
CA GLY A 201 -17.00 -10.64 12.90
C GLY A 201 -16.85 -11.57 11.70
N GLN A 202 -17.95 -11.95 11.04
CA GLN A 202 -17.98 -12.80 9.84
C GLN A 202 -18.18 -12.01 8.53
N HIS A 203 -18.23 -10.67 8.61
CA HIS A 203 -18.38 -9.81 7.45
C HIS A 203 -17.02 -9.29 6.99
N TRP A 204 -16.61 -9.74 5.80
CA TRP A 204 -15.30 -9.47 5.23
C TRP A 204 -15.43 -8.63 3.95
N GLN A 205 -14.77 -7.48 3.92
CA GLN A 205 -14.61 -6.67 2.72
C GLN A 205 -13.37 -7.17 1.98
N LEU A 206 -13.54 -7.46 0.69
CA LEU A 206 -12.41 -7.72 -0.21
C LEU A 206 -11.98 -6.41 -0.86
N ARG A 207 -11.14 -5.66 -0.15
CA ARG A 207 -10.63 -4.38 -0.63
C ARG A 207 -9.44 -4.63 -1.56
N PRO A 208 -9.47 -4.18 -2.83
CA PRO A 208 -8.32 -4.33 -3.72
C PRO A 208 -7.05 -3.74 -3.08
N SER A 209 -5.97 -4.50 -3.10
CA SER A 209 -4.68 -4.05 -2.59
C SER A 209 -4.18 -2.90 -3.44
N ARG A 210 -3.80 -1.80 -2.78
CA ARG A 210 -3.26 -0.60 -3.44
C ARG A 210 -1.80 -0.76 -3.87
N THR A 211 -1.10 -1.76 -3.33
CA THR A 211 0.35 -1.96 -3.53
C THR A 211 0.69 -3.26 -4.26
N GLN A 212 -0.27 -4.17 -4.40
CA GLN A 212 -0.10 -5.43 -5.13
C GLN A 212 -1.31 -5.65 -6.05
N PRO A 213 -1.20 -5.29 -7.35
CA PRO A 213 -2.28 -5.50 -8.32
C PRO A 213 -2.78 -6.95 -8.31
N GLY A 214 -4.10 -7.13 -8.28
CA GLY A 214 -4.74 -8.45 -8.26
C GLY A 214 -4.81 -9.13 -6.89
N ALA A 215 -4.20 -8.57 -5.84
CA ALA A 215 -4.38 -9.01 -4.47
C ALA A 215 -5.48 -8.19 -3.75
N TYR A 216 -5.94 -8.69 -2.62
CA TYR A 216 -6.94 -8.08 -1.74
C TYR A 216 -6.40 -7.93 -0.32
N ASN A 217 -6.79 -6.86 0.35
CA ASN A 217 -6.83 -6.80 1.80
C ASN A 217 -8.21 -7.28 2.27
N LEU A 218 -8.25 -8.27 3.15
CA LEU A 218 -9.49 -8.84 3.69
C LEU A 218 -9.81 -8.13 5.01
N CYS A 219 -10.69 -7.14 4.99
CA CYS A 219 -10.93 -6.27 6.16
C CYS A 219 -12.25 -6.58 6.84
N ASN A 220 -12.27 -6.53 8.18
CA ASN A 220 -13.39 -7.02 8.96
C ASN A 220 -14.33 -5.90 9.40
N MET A 221 -15.64 -6.16 9.35
CA MET A 221 -16.65 -5.18 9.76
C MET A 221 -16.61 -4.88 11.26
N TRP A 222 -16.48 -5.89 12.12
CA TRP A 222 -16.60 -5.71 13.57
C TRP A 222 -15.50 -4.81 14.14
N LEU A 223 -14.27 -4.99 13.69
CA LEU A 223 -13.13 -4.19 14.17
C LEU A 223 -12.88 -2.92 13.35
N GLY A 224 -13.69 -2.64 12.32
CA GLY A 224 -13.52 -1.47 11.47
C GLY A 224 -12.64 -1.69 10.23
N ALA A 225 -12.74 -0.79 9.25
CA ALA A 225 -11.96 -0.82 8.01
C ALA A 225 -10.44 -0.71 8.21
N GLY A 226 -10.03 -0.34 9.43
CA GLY A 226 -8.66 -0.29 9.91
C GLY A 226 -8.10 -1.61 10.40
N LYS A 227 -8.83 -2.73 10.34
CA LYS A 227 -8.33 -4.06 10.70
C LYS A 227 -8.54 -5.05 9.55
N CYS A 228 -7.43 -5.62 9.07
CA CYS A 228 -7.43 -6.55 7.95
C CYS A 228 -6.62 -7.80 8.27
N LEU A 229 -6.98 -8.92 7.62
CA LEU A 229 -6.33 -10.20 7.79
C LEU A 229 -4.88 -10.08 7.37
N ASP A 230 -4.01 -10.48 8.28
CA ASP A 230 -2.56 -10.42 8.21
C ASP A 230 -1.98 -11.78 8.64
N VAL A 231 -0.68 -11.93 8.49
CA VAL A 231 0.11 -13.07 8.99
C VAL A 231 1.14 -12.54 9.97
N TYR A 232 1.33 -13.25 11.08
CA TYR A 232 2.32 -12.84 12.08
C TYR A 232 3.73 -12.74 11.48
N GLY A 233 4.43 -11.65 11.78
CA GLY A 233 5.78 -11.39 11.25
C GLY A 233 6.84 -12.38 11.75
N ASN A 234 6.62 -13.02 12.90
CA ASN A 234 7.49 -14.07 13.45
C ASN A 234 7.00 -15.50 13.17
N ASP A 235 5.80 -15.67 12.61
CA ASP A 235 5.24 -16.97 12.25
C ASP A 235 4.37 -16.84 10.99
N LYS A 236 4.96 -17.23 9.85
CA LYS A 236 4.34 -17.17 8.52
C LYS A 236 3.15 -18.12 8.34
N THR A 237 2.89 -18.99 9.32
CA THR A 237 1.80 -19.97 9.27
C THR A 237 0.56 -19.50 10.02
N LYS A 238 0.64 -18.42 10.80
CA LYS A 238 -0.42 -18.01 11.71
C LYS A 238 -1.12 -16.72 11.25
N PRO A 239 -2.41 -16.79 10.86
CA PRO A 239 -3.18 -15.61 10.49
C PRO A 239 -3.71 -14.86 11.73
N HIS A 240 -3.90 -13.55 11.60
CA HIS A 240 -4.54 -12.68 12.60
C HIS A 240 -5.07 -11.39 11.95
N LEU A 241 -5.78 -10.54 12.69
CA LEU A 241 -6.09 -9.18 12.28
C LEU A 241 -5.05 -8.20 12.78
N ALA A 242 -4.49 -7.43 11.86
CA ALA A 242 -3.59 -6.33 12.16
C ALA A 242 -4.16 -5.00 11.68
N THR A 243 -3.53 -3.92 12.13
CA THR A 243 -3.85 -2.58 11.63
C THR A 243 -3.61 -2.52 10.12
N ALA A 244 -4.64 -2.08 9.39
CA ALA A 244 -4.62 -1.99 7.94
C ALA A 244 -3.44 -1.13 7.45
N GLY A 245 -2.68 -1.65 6.50
CA GLY A 245 -1.55 -0.97 5.92
C GLY A 245 -1.04 -1.64 4.66
N ASN A 246 0.12 -1.19 4.19
CA ASN A 246 0.77 -1.73 2.99
C ASN A 246 1.77 -2.83 3.35
N TYR A 247 1.30 -3.84 4.09
CA TYR A 247 2.12 -4.97 4.51
C TYR A 247 1.87 -6.17 3.60
N SER A 248 2.94 -6.86 3.20
CA SER A 248 2.82 -8.07 2.38
C SER A 248 2.04 -9.18 3.08
N GLY A 249 2.05 -9.19 4.42
CA GLY A 249 1.22 -10.08 5.23
C GLY A 249 -0.28 -9.80 5.11
N GLN A 250 -0.69 -8.63 4.62
CA GLN A 250 -2.10 -8.28 4.39
C GLN A 250 -2.55 -8.43 2.94
N GLN A 251 -1.65 -8.85 2.05
CA GLN A 251 -1.93 -8.98 0.62
C GLN A 251 -2.29 -10.42 0.31
N TRP A 252 -3.57 -10.64 0.03
CA TRP A 252 -4.14 -11.96 -0.24
C TRP A 252 -4.45 -12.12 -1.72
N SER A 253 -3.84 -13.12 -2.36
CA SER A 253 -4.27 -13.56 -3.68
C SER A 253 -5.51 -14.43 -3.53
N VAL A 254 -6.56 -14.08 -4.27
CA VAL A 254 -7.87 -14.75 -4.22
C VAL A 254 -8.15 -15.31 -5.62
N VAL A 255 -7.87 -16.60 -5.81
CA VAL A 255 -7.87 -17.26 -7.12
C VAL A 255 -9.01 -18.27 -7.19
N ARG A 256 -9.81 -18.23 -8.27
CA ARG A 256 -10.86 -19.23 -8.52
C ARG A 256 -10.23 -20.61 -8.73
N ASN A 257 -10.77 -21.62 -8.03
CA ASN A 257 -10.32 -23.01 -8.14
C ASN A 257 -11.33 -23.92 -8.88
N GLY A 258 -12.41 -23.34 -9.42
CA GLY A 258 -13.54 -24.09 -10.01
C GLY A 258 -14.64 -24.40 -8.99
N ASN A 259 -15.82 -24.81 -9.48
CA ASN A 259 -16.99 -25.19 -8.65
C ASN A 259 -17.40 -24.16 -7.59
N GLY A 260 -17.23 -22.86 -7.88
CA GLY A 260 -17.57 -21.78 -6.95
C GLY A 260 -16.61 -21.61 -5.77
N THR A 261 -15.48 -22.32 -5.76
CA THR A 261 -14.47 -22.26 -4.69
C THR A 261 -13.25 -21.40 -5.05
N TRP A 262 -12.53 -21.01 -4.01
CA TRP A 262 -11.43 -20.06 -4.03
C TRP A 262 -10.25 -20.59 -3.25
N LYS A 263 -9.05 -20.26 -3.72
CA LYS A 263 -7.79 -20.46 -3.02
C LYS A 263 -7.30 -19.10 -2.54
N LEU A 264 -6.96 -19.01 -1.26
CA LEU A 264 -6.44 -17.80 -0.62
C LEU A 264 -4.97 -18.04 -0.27
N SER A 265 -4.06 -17.31 -0.90
CA SER A 265 -2.63 -17.32 -0.56
C SER A 265 -2.17 -15.94 -0.14
N ASN A 266 -1.06 -15.89 0.61
CA ASN A 266 -0.55 -14.64 1.18
C ASN A 266 0.83 -14.28 0.63
N SER A 267 1.04 -13.01 0.27
CA SER A 267 2.30 -12.56 -0.32
C SER A 267 3.52 -12.67 0.60
N TYR A 268 3.35 -12.66 1.94
CA TYR A 268 4.44 -12.80 2.90
C TYR A 268 4.83 -14.26 3.19
N SER A 269 3.85 -15.16 3.11
CA SER A 269 4.00 -16.58 3.44
C SER A 269 4.52 -17.45 2.29
N GLY A 270 4.85 -16.86 1.15
CA GLY A 270 5.39 -17.58 0.00
C GLY A 270 4.34 -18.51 -0.64
N PRO A 271 4.63 -19.81 -0.82
CA PRO A 271 3.69 -20.72 -1.49
C PRO A 271 2.49 -21.12 -0.63
N LEU A 272 2.50 -20.80 0.68
CA LEU A 272 1.49 -21.27 1.62
C LEU A 272 0.11 -20.66 1.36
N VAL A 273 -0.92 -21.45 1.66
CA VAL A 273 -2.33 -21.09 1.48
C VAL A 273 -3.13 -21.28 2.76
N LEU A 274 -4.16 -20.46 2.91
CA LEU A 274 -5.04 -20.50 4.06
C LEU A 274 -5.81 -21.83 4.10
N SER A 275 -5.72 -22.52 5.24
CA SER A 275 -6.36 -23.78 5.56
C SER A 275 -7.17 -23.65 6.83
N ALA A 276 -8.40 -24.15 6.82
CA ALA A 276 -9.12 -24.47 8.05
C ALA A 276 -8.49 -25.69 8.73
N ASP A 277 -8.52 -25.71 10.06
CA ASP A 277 -8.37 -26.95 10.83
C ASP A 277 -9.69 -27.74 10.77
N VAL A 278 -9.63 -28.96 10.26
CA VAL A 278 -10.81 -29.82 10.11
C VAL A 278 -11.33 -30.28 11.47
N SER A 279 -10.45 -30.48 12.44
CA SER A 279 -10.77 -30.99 13.78
C SER A 279 -11.07 -29.90 14.82
N GLY A 280 -10.56 -28.68 14.61
CA GLY A 280 -10.62 -27.57 15.57
C GLY A 280 -11.12 -26.26 14.94
N GLY A 281 -11.20 -25.19 15.72
CA GLY A 281 -11.60 -23.86 15.23
C GLY A 281 -10.49 -23.09 14.51
N GLY A 282 -9.28 -23.64 14.41
CA GLY A 282 -8.10 -22.90 13.97
C GLY A 282 -8.05 -22.60 12.47
N LEU A 283 -7.28 -21.57 12.14
CA LEU A 283 -6.85 -21.22 10.79
C LEU A 283 -5.33 -21.22 10.75
N SER A 284 -4.74 -21.69 9.65
CA SER A 284 -3.29 -21.68 9.44
C SER A 284 -2.95 -21.59 7.96
N LEU A 285 -1.72 -21.19 7.63
CA LEU A 285 -1.19 -21.26 6.27
C LEU A 285 -0.34 -22.52 6.13
N LYS A 286 -0.62 -23.32 5.09
CA LYS A 286 0.00 -24.62 4.83
C LYS A 286 0.43 -24.75 3.38
N ASP A 287 1.28 -25.73 3.10
CA ASP A 287 1.64 -26.03 1.71
C ASP A 287 0.39 -26.35 0.88
N PRO A 288 0.34 -25.87 -0.37
CA PRO A 288 -0.85 -26.01 -1.19
C PRO A 288 -1.10 -27.49 -1.54
N GLN A 289 -2.26 -27.98 -1.13
CA GLN A 289 -2.75 -29.31 -1.46
C GLN A 289 -4.18 -29.23 -2.02
N VAL A 290 -4.58 -30.24 -2.78
CA VAL A 290 -5.98 -30.39 -3.20
C VAL A 290 -6.76 -30.96 -2.02
N SER A 291 -7.22 -30.06 -1.14
CA SER A 291 -7.98 -30.42 0.07
C SER A 291 -9.14 -29.45 0.25
N PRO A 292 -10.35 -29.93 0.59
CA PRO A 292 -11.48 -29.07 0.92
C PRO A 292 -11.16 -28.06 2.03
N ALA A 293 -10.25 -28.40 2.94
CA ALA A 293 -9.83 -27.52 4.03
C ALA A 293 -9.08 -26.26 3.54
N MET A 294 -8.52 -26.29 2.33
CA MET A 294 -7.78 -25.18 1.71
C MET A 294 -8.61 -24.47 0.64
N MET A 295 -9.88 -24.86 0.49
CA MET A 295 -10.82 -24.26 -0.45
C MET A 295 -11.81 -23.40 0.34
N TRP A 296 -12.18 -22.27 -0.24
CA TRP A 296 -13.04 -21.29 0.40
C TRP A 296 -14.19 -20.94 -0.51
N THR A 297 -15.37 -20.67 0.03
CA THR A 297 -16.43 -20.00 -0.70
C THR A 297 -16.53 -18.56 -0.22
N LEU A 298 -16.82 -17.65 -1.15
CA LEU A 298 -16.96 -16.22 -0.89
C LEU A 298 -18.39 -15.84 -1.25
N GLN A 299 -19.27 -15.87 -0.25
CA GLN A 299 -20.69 -15.60 -0.44
C GLN A 299 -20.97 -14.12 -0.14
N PRO A 300 -21.51 -13.35 -1.11
CA PRO A 300 -21.94 -11.98 -0.83
C PRO A 300 -23.11 -11.99 0.16
N ILE A 301 -23.07 -11.11 1.14
CA ILE A 301 -24.09 -10.96 2.19
C ILE A 301 -25.00 -9.77 1.85
N LYS A 302 -24.42 -8.58 1.76
CA LYS A 302 -25.11 -7.31 1.49
C LYS A 302 -24.12 -6.25 0.98
N PRO A 303 -24.59 -5.17 0.32
CA PRO A 303 -23.76 -4.01 0.04
C PRO A 303 -23.21 -3.37 1.32
N ILE A 304 -22.03 -2.79 1.22
CA ILE A 304 -21.40 -1.98 2.27
C ILE A 304 -22.09 -0.61 2.28
N THR A 305 -22.65 -0.25 3.44
CA THR A 305 -23.36 1.02 3.66
C THR A 305 -22.85 1.76 4.90
N GLU A 306 -22.02 1.08 5.68
CA GLU A 306 -21.44 1.60 6.91
C GLU A 306 -20.39 2.66 6.61
N VAL A 307 -20.50 3.80 7.30
CA VAL A 307 -19.56 4.91 7.15
C VAL A 307 -18.17 4.47 7.60
N GLY A 308 -17.16 4.71 6.77
CA GLY A 308 -15.77 4.39 7.06
C GLY A 308 -15.24 3.11 6.40
N PHE A 309 -16.04 2.45 5.54
CA PHE A 309 -15.66 1.27 4.75
C PHE A 309 -15.69 1.51 3.24
#